data_AF-A0A662T3T4-F1
#
_entry.id   AF-A0A662T3T4-F1
#
_cell.length_a   1.000
_cell.length_b   1.000
_cell.length_c   1.000
_cell.angle_alpha   90.00
_cell.angle_beta   90.00
_cell.angle_gamma   90.00
#
_symmetry.space_group_name_H-M   'P 1'
#
loop_
_entity.id
_entity.type
_entity.pdbx_description
1 polymer ?
#
loop_
_entity_poly.entity_id
_entity_poly.type
_entity_poly.pdbx_seq_one_letter_code
_entity_poly.pdbx_strand_id
1 'polypeptide(L)'
;MLVDRWINAIFAGCGRETEKLELQSILTQIIEEFHSGRMTEEELRDLAQKLCGSIVAIANQCGKHMSLDQCVEDFVNHVKMSVPRGALRELVTSLRQARRKKEGGFGSYHKLI
;
A
#
# COMPACT_ATOMS: atom_id res chain seq x y z
N MET A 1 -6.30 0.68 1.16
CA MET A 1 -5.29 1.39 0.33
C MET A 1 -5.84 1.52 -1.08
N LEU A 2 -5.29 2.41 -1.93
CA LEU A 2 -5.76 2.53 -3.31
C LEU A 2 -5.55 1.21 -4.08
N VAL A 3 -4.40 0.57 -3.86
CA VAL A 3 -4.11 -0.73 -4.45
C VAL A 3 -5.13 -1.81 -4.05
N ASP A 4 -5.60 -1.82 -2.80
CA ASP A 4 -6.59 -2.79 -2.34
C ASP A 4 -7.93 -2.62 -3.08
N ARG A 5 -8.33 -1.36 -3.36
CA ARG A 5 -9.57 -1.09 -4.10
C ARG A 5 -9.46 -1.55 -5.54
N TRP A 6 -8.32 -1.31 -6.17
CA TRP A 6 -8.04 -1.76 -7.52
C TRP A 6 -8.06 -3.29 -7.63
N ILE A 7 -7.37 -4.00 -6.73
CA ILE A 7 -7.41 -5.47 -6.68
C ILE A 7 -8.81 -6.00 -6.36
N ASN A 8 -9.54 -5.38 -5.43
CA ASN A 8 -10.92 -5.79 -5.16
C ASN A 8 -11.82 -5.64 -6.39
N ALA A 9 -11.61 -4.62 -7.24
CA ALA A 9 -12.37 -4.45 -8.47
C ALA A 9 -12.09 -5.57 -9.50
N ILE A 10 -10.85 -6.02 -9.60
CA ILE A 10 -10.44 -7.13 -10.47
C ILE A 10 -11.05 -8.46 -10.01
N PHE A 11 -11.03 -8.72 -8.70
CA PHE A 11 -11.46 -10.00 -8.13
C PHE A 11 -12.93 -10.05 -7.69
N ALA A 12 -13.67 -8.94 -7.80
CA ALA A 12 -15.05 -8.84 -7.37
C ALA A 12 -15.95 -9.91 -8.00
N GLY A 13 -16.52 -10.78 -7.16
CA GLY A 13 -17.44 -11.84 -7.59
C GLY A 13 -16.77 -13.03 -8.30
N CYS A 14 -15.44 -13.11 -8.31
CA CYS A 14 -14.70 -14.14 -9.06
C CYS A 14 -14.49 -15.46 -8.29
N GLY A 15 -14.69 -15.47 -6.97
CA GLY A 15 -14.45 -16.67 -6.14
C GLY A 15 -12.96 -17.00 -5.92
N ARG A 16 -12.05 -16.14 -6.36
CA ARG A 16 -10.58 -16.29 -6.25
C ARG A 16 -10.00 -15.51 -5.06
N GLU A 17 -10.52 -15.78 -3.87
CA GLU A 17 -10.15 -15.01 -2.67
C GLU A 17 -8.70 -15.24 -2.26
N THR A 18 -8.18 -16.45 -2.46
CA THR A 18 -6.78 -16.80 -2.14
C THR A 18 -5.81 -16.00 -2.99
N GLU A 19 -5.98 -16.02 -4.31
CA GLU A 19 -5.11 -15.29 -5.24
C GLU A 19 -5.19 -13.77 -5.03
N LYS A 20 -6.38 -13.27 -4.66
CA LYS A 20 -6.57 -11.87 -4.28
C LYS A 20 -5.71 -11.50 -3.06
N LEU A 21 -5.73 -12.33 -2.01
CA LEU A 21 -4.96 -12.09 -0.78
C LEU A 21 -3.45 -12.17 -1.02
N GLU A 22 -3.00 -13.14 -1.82
CA GLU A 22 -1.60 -13.26 -2.22
C GLU A 22 -1.13 -12.02 -2.98
N LEU A 23 -1.90 -11.57 -3.97
CA LEU A 23 -1.59 -10.37 -4.73
C LEU A 23 -1.58 -9.10 -3.87
N GLN A 24 -2.50 -8.98 -2.91
CA GLN A 24 -2.49 -7.88 -1.94
C GLN A 24 -1.23 -7.87 -1.07
N SER A 25 -0.74 -9.05 -0.66
CA SER A 25 0.50 -9.18 0.10
C SER A 25 1.71 -8.70 -0.72
N ILE A 26 1.82 -9.18 -1.96
CA ILE A 26 2.89 -8.79 -2.90
C ILE A 26 2.88 -7.28 -3.13
N LEU A 27 1.71 -6.70 -3.41
CA LEU A 27 1.57 -5.27 -3.68
C LEU A 27 1.90 -4.40 -2.47
N THR A 28 1.58 -4.88 -1.26
CA THR A 28 1.96 -4.17 -0.03
C THR A 28 3.48 -4.09 0.10
N GLN A 29 4.20 -5.18 -0.18
CA GLN A 29 5.67 -5.20 -0.14
C GLN A 29 6.27 -4.25 -1.19
N ILE A 30 5.73 -4.25 -2.41
CA ILE A 30 6.17 -3.35 -3.50
C ILE A 30 5.98 -1.87 -3.11
N ILE A 31 4.84 -1.53 -2.51
CA ILE A 31 4.60 -0.17 -2.00
C ILE A 31 5.65 0.21 -0.95
N GLU A 32 5.95 -0.69 -0.01
CA GLU A 32 6.95 -0.41 1.02
C GLU A 32 8.35 -0.23 0.43
N GLU A 33 8.76 -1.07 -0.52
CA GLU A 33 10.05 -0.96 -1.18
C GLU A 33 10.18 0.32 -2.00
N PHE A 34 9.17 0.64 -2.81
CA PHE A 34 9.14 1.87 -3.62
C PHE A 34 9.25 3.13 -2.76
N HIS A 35 8.40 3.27 -1.74
CA HIS A 35 8.40 4.46 -0.90
C HIS A 35 9.59 4.54 0.08
N SER A 36 10.26 3.42 0.34
CA SER A 36 11.53 3.42 1.10
C SER A 36 12.74 3.82 0.26
N GLY A 37 12.58 4.03 -1.05
CA GLY A 37 13.66 4.31 -1.99
C GLY A 37 14.51 3.08 -2.35
N ARG A 38 14.06 1.87 -2.00
CA ARG A 38 14.73 0.61 -2.39
C ARG A 38 14.37 0.13 -3.79
N MET A 39 13.36 0.75 -4.40
CA MET A 39 12.90 0.44 -5.75
C MET A 39 12.68 1.75 -6.50
N THR A 40 13.28 1.87 -7.68
CA THR A 40 13.14 3.01 -8.59
C THR A 40 11.84 2.94 -9.40
N GLU A 41 11.47 4.04 -10.06
CA GLU A 41 10.29 4.04 -10.94
C GLU A 41 10.46 3.13 -12.16
N GLU A 42 11.68 2.97 -12.67
CA GLU A 42 12.00 2.06 -13.79
C GLU A 42 11.83 0.60 -13.35
N GLU A 43 12.41 0.22 -12.21
CA GLU A 43 12.24 -1.13 -11.64
C GLU A 43 10.78 -1.44 -11.33
N LEU A 44 10.03 -0.45 -10.85
CA LEU A 44 8.58 -0.59 -10.60
C LEU A 44 7.82 -0.88 -11.90
N ARG A 45 8.16 -0.18 -13.01
CA ARG A 45 7.53 -0.40 -14.32
C ARG A 45 7.87 -1.79 -14.88
N ASP A 46 9.13 -2.21 -14.77
CA ASP A 46 9.56 -3.54 -15.22
C ASP A 46 8.87 -4.66 -14.43
N LEU A 47 8.72 -4.47 -13.12
CA LEU A 47 7.99 -5.39 -12.27
C LEU A 47 6.49 -5.41 -12.62
N ALA A 48 5.91 -4.24 -12.89
CA ALA A 48 4.52 -4.12 -13.33
C ALA A 48 4.27 -4.90 -14.63
N GLN A 49 5.17 -4.81 -15.62
CA GLN A 49 5.06 -5.57 -16.87
C GLN A 49 5.03 -7.08 -16.62
N LYS A 50 5.88 -7.58 -15.73
CA LYS A 50 5.96 -9.01 -15.39
C LYS A 50 4.70 -9.50 -14.67
N LEU A 51 4.22 -8.73 -13.69
CA LEU A 51 3.04 -9.11 -12.90
C LEU A 51 1.74 -8.96 -13.68
N CYS A 52 1.65 -7.95 -14.54
CA CYS A 52 0.42 -7.65 -15.28
C CYS A 52 0.03 -8.73 -16.28
N GLY A 53 0.96 -9.54 -16.78
CA GLY A 53 0.61 -10.73 -17.57
C GLY A 53 -0.29 -11.70 -16.80
N SER A 54 0.07 -12.00 -15.54
CA SER A 54 -0.72 -12.86 -14.66
C SER A 54 -2.02 -12.20 -14.20
N ILE A 55 -1.97 -10.90 -13.86
CA ILE A 55 -3.17 -10.15 -13.42
C ILE A 55 -4.21 -10.09 -14.53
N VAL A 56 -3.81 -9.78 -15.77
CA VAL A 56 -4.71 -9.73 -16.93
C VAL A 56 -5.31 -11.10 -17.22
N ALA A 57 -4.52 -12.17 -17.13
CA ALA A 57 -5.04 -13.53 -17.30
C ALA A 57 -6.12 -13.85 -16.26
N ILE A 58 -5.91 -13.49 -14.99
CA ILE A 58 -6.91 -13.69 -13.93
C ILE A 58 -8.13 -12.79 -14.14
N ALA A 59 -7.92 -11.51 -14.45
CA ALA A 59 -9.00 -10.55 -14.69
C ALA A 59 -9.95 -11.05 -15.80
N ASN A 60 -9.40 -11.51 -16.92
CA ASN A 60 -10.19 -12.06 -18.02
C ASN A 60 -10.95 -13.33 -17.61
N GLN A 61 -10.35 -14.20 -16.80
CA GLN A 61 -11.04 -15.37 -16.23
C GLN A 61 -12.18 -14.98 -15.28
N CYS A 62 -12.05 -13.83 -14.62
CA CYS A 62 -13.09 -13.23 -13.77
C CYS A 62 -14.14 -12.43 -14.55
N GLY A 63 -14.12 -12.46 -15.89
CA GLY A 63 -15.01 -11.66 -16.74
C GLY A 63 -14.75 -10.15 -16.68
N LYS A 64 -13.55 -9.75 -16.25
CA LYS A 64 -13.08 -8.36 -16.22
C LYS A 64 -12.09 -8.15 -17.36
N HIS A 65 -12.53 -7.48 -18.42
CA HIS A 65 -11.63 -7.14 -19.52
C HIS A 65 -10.64 -6.06 -19.10
N MET A 66 -9.36 -6.37 -19.25
CA MET A 66 -8.24 -5.49 -18.93
C MET A 66 -7.13 -5.74 -19.95
N SER A 67 -6.57 -4.69 -20.54
CA SER A 67 -5.38 -4.82 -21.40
C SER A 67 -4.10 -4.84 -20.56
N LEU A 68 -3.01 -5.33 -21.14
CA LEU A 68 -1.70 -5.32 -20.49
C LEU A 68 -1.25 -3.89 -20.16
N ASP A 69 -1.36 -2.98 -21.12
CA ASP A 69 -0.96 -1.58 -20.95
C ASP A 69 -1.78 -0.89 -19.85
N GLN A 70 -3.10 -1.10 -19.84
CA GLN A 70 -3.97 -0.58 -18.79
C GLN A 70 -3.57 -1.12 -17.42
N CYS A 71 -3.29 -2.42 -17.31
CA CYS A 71 -2.83 -3.01 -16.06
C CYS A 71 -1.54 -2.35 -15.57
N VAL A 72 -0.55 -2.18 -16.46
CA VAL A 72 0.76 -1.61 -16.08
C VAL A 72 0.61 -0.17 -15.61
N GLU A 73 -0.17 0.64 -16.34
CA GLU A 73 -0.43 2.02 -15.97
C GLU A 73 -1.17 2.12 -14.63
N ASP A 74 -2.26 1.36 -14.47
CA ASP A 74 -3.01 1.31 -13.23
C ASP A 74 -2.12 0.87 -12.07
N PHE A 75 -1.34 -0.21 -12.24
CA PHE A 75 -0.43 -0.73 -11.23
C PHE A 75 0.53 0.35 -10.72
N VAL A 76 1.24 1.01 -11.63
CA VAL A 76 2.25 2.02 -11.28
C VAL A 76 1.58 3.21 -10.60
N ASN A 77 0.46 3.69 -11.13
CA ASN A 77 -0.28 4.81 -10.56
C ASN A 77 -0.79 4.48 -9.14
N HIS A 78 -1.37 3.30 -8.93
CA HIS A 78 -1.87 2.89 -7.62
C HIS A 78 -0.77 2.67 -6.59
N VAL A 79 0.41 2.18 -7.00
CA VAL A 79 1.58 2.07 -6.11
C VAL A 79 2.10 3.47 -5.72
N LYS A 80 2.30 4.37 -6.70
CA LYS A 80 2.77 5.74 -6.46
C LYS A 80 1.83 6.54 -5.55
N MET A 81 0.52 6.38 -5.73
CA MET A 81 -0.49 7.09 -4.94
C MET A 81 -0.80 6.43 -3.59
N SER A 82 -0.34 5.20 -3.34
CA SER A 82 -0.61 4.51 -2.07
C SER A 82 0.29 5.05 -0.97
N VAL A 83 -0.29 5.26 0.22
CA VAL A 83 0.47 5.62 1.42
C VAL A 83 1.01 4.34 2.07
N PRO A 84 2.32 4.23 2.34
CA PRO A 84 2.88 3.06 3.01
C PRO A 84 2.29 2.87 4.40
N ARG A 85 2.03 1.61 4.78
CA ARG A 85 1.55 1.28 6.14
C ARG A 85 2.53 1.72 7.22
N GLY A 86 3.83 1.64 6.94
CA GLY A 86 4.90 2.12 7.83
C GLY A 86 4.77 3.61 8.17
N ALA A 87 4.56 4.46 7.16
CA ALA A 87 4.38 5.90 7.34
C ALA A 87 3.15 6.23 8.22
N LEU A 88 2.06 5.47 8.04
CA LEU A 88 0.85 5.61 8.87
C LEU A 88 1.11 5.20 10.33
N ARG A 89 1.88 4.13 10.56
CA ARG A 89 2.25 3.67 11.90
C ARG A 89 3.15 4.67 12.62
N GLU A 90 4.11 5.27 11.93
CA GLU A 90 4.99 6.31 12.46
C GLU A 90 4.20 7.58 12.82
N LEU A 91 3.26 8.00 11.96
CA LEU A 91 2.36 9.12 12.23
C LEU A 91 1.55 8.88 13.52
N VAL A 92 0.90 7.72 13.63
CA VAL A 92 0.09 7.36 14.81
C VAL A 92 0.96 7.28 16.07
N THR A 93 2.16 6.72 15.96
CA THR A 93 3.10 6.62 17.09
C THR A 93 3.56 8.00 17.54
N SER A 94 3.91 8.87 16.60
CA SER A 94 4.31 10.26 16.86
C SER A 94 3.20 11.06 17.54
N LEU A 95 1.95 10.91 17.09
CA LEU A 95 0.79 11.55 17.72
C LEU A 95 0.56 11.07 19.16
N ARG A 96 0.72 9.77 19.42
CA ARG A 96 0.61 9.20 20.78
C ARG A 96 1.72 9.70 21.70
N GLN A 97 2.95 9.80 21.22
CA GLN A 97 4.09 10.31 22.01
C GLN A 97 3.94 11.81 22.31
N ALA A 98 3.46 12.61 21.35
CA ALA A 98 3.20 14.03 21.55
C ALA A 98 2.13 14.29 22.62
N ARG A 99 1.09 13.44 22.70
CA ARG A 99 0.08 13.51 23.78
C ARG A 99 0.67 13.18 25.15
N ARG A 100 1.47 12.11 25.26
CA ARG A 100 2.15 11.75 26.52
C ARG A 100 3.08 12.85 27.04
N LYS A 101 3.77 13.56 26.14
CA LYS A 101 4.62 14.71 26.53
C LYS A 101 3.81 15.90 27.07
N LYS A 102 2.56 16.10 26.64
CA LYS A 102 1.70 17.18 27.16
C LYS A 102 1.12 16.88 28.54
N GLU A 103 0.91 15.62 28.89
CA GLU A 103 0.36 15.22 30.19
C GLU A 103 1.44 15.09 31.30
N GLY A 104 2.72 14.93 30.95
CA GLY A 104 3.83 14.84 31.92
C GLY A 104 4.43 16.19 32.39
N GLY A 105 3.86 17.33 31.97
CA GLY A 105 4.45 18.67 32.17
C GLY A 105 3.84 19.51 33.30
N PHE A 106 3.00 18.94 34.17
CA PHE A 106 2.37 19.66 35.29
C PHE A 106 2.68 18.96 36.62
N GLY A 107 3.88 19.18 37.15
CA GLY A 107 4.32 18.54 38.39
C GLY A 107 5.68 19.01 38.89
N SER A 108 5.96 20.32 38.87
CA SER A 108 7.07 20.88 39.64
C SER A 108 6.73 22.30 40.07
N TYR A 109 5.92 22.41 41.12
CA TYR A 109 5.75 23.66 41.88
C TYR A 109 6.48 23.54 43.22
N HIS A 110 7.37 24.51 43.44
CA HIS A 110 7.80 25.09 44.71
C HIS A 110 8.16 24.16 45.88
N LYS A 111 9.47 24.08 46.17
CA LYS A 111 9.97 24.09 47.54
C LYS A 111 10.56 25.47 47.83
N LEU A 112 9.75 26.30 48.49
CA LEU A 112 10.19 27.53 49.17
C LEU A 112 10.89 27.11 50.47
N ILE A 113 12.13 27.55 50.66
CA ILE A 113 12.76 27.81 51.96
C ILE A 113 13.33 29.22 51.86
#